data_AF-A0A7U7AY18-F1
#
_entry.id   AF-A0A7U7AY18-F1
#
_cell.length_a   1.000
_cell.length_b   1.000
_cell.length_c   1.000
_cell.angle_alpha   90.00
_cell.angle_beta   90.00
_cell.angle_gamma   90.00
#
_symmetry.space_group_name_H-M   'P 1'
#
loop_
_entity.id
_entity.type
_entity.pdbx_description
1 polymer ?
#
loop_
_entity_poly.entity_id
_entity_poly.type
_entity_poly.pdbx_seq_one_letter_code
_entity_poly.pdbx_strand_id
1 'polypeptide(L)' 'MGKSAVMSLRLKPELGSRIERLASAVDRPKNWIVEQALEEYLDRESWQVAQITQGIAEADAGDFASQAKVASFKRKHQK' A
#
# COMPACT_ATOMS: atom_id res chain seq x y z
N MET A 1 17.65 -18.88 -0.70
CA MET A 1 17.66 -17.57 -1.38
C MET A 1 16.43 -17.50 -2.27
N GLY A 2 15.53 -16.55 -2.04
CA GLY A 2 14.29 -16.42 -2.81
C GLY A 2 14.58 -16.11 -4.29
N LYS A 3 13.74 -16.59 -5.20
CA LYS A 3 13.91 -16.35 -6.64
C LYS A 3 13.74 -14.86 -6.94
N SER A 4 14.75 -14.23 -7.52
CA SER A 4 14.67 -12.87 -8.04
C SER A 4 13.86 -12.86 -9.34
N ALA A 5 12.90 -11.95 -9.47
CA ALA A 5 12.17 -11.71 -10.71
C ALA A 5 12.75 -10.47 -11.41
N VAL A 6 12.94 -10.55 -12.73
CA VAL A 6 13.40 -9.42 -13.55
C VAL A 6 12.22 -8.87 -14.34
N MET A 7 11.98 -7.57 -14.22
CA MET A 7 10.95 -6.85 -14.97
C MET A 7 11.62 -5.73 -15.77
N SER A 8 11.25 -5.59 -17.04
CA SER A 8 11.66 -4.46 -17.88
C SER A 8 10.54 -3.42 -17.91
N LEU A 9 10.88 -2.16 -17.66
CA LEU A 9 9.94 -1.05 -17.58
C LEU A 9 10.29 -0.01 -18.65
N ARG A 10 9.29 0.41 -19.43
CA ARG A 10 9.43 1.57 -20.32
C ARG A 10 9.00 2.82 -19.57
N LEU A 11 9.97 3.70 -19.31
CA LEU A 11 9.73 4.94 -18.57
C LEU A 11 9.50 6.11 -19.55
N LYS A 12 8.63 7.04 -19.16
CA LYS A 12 8.58 8.36 -19.80
C LYS A 12 9.94 9.08 -19.59
N PRO A 13 10.47 9.81 -20.57
CA PRO A 13 11.78 10.46 -20.48
C PRO A 13 11.96 11.35 -19.24
N GLU A 14 10.90 12.06 -18.85
CA GLU A 14 10.89 12.98 -17.72
C GLU A 14 11.04 12.23 -16.40
N LEU A 15 10.38 11.06 -16.29
CA LEU A 15 10.47 10.20 -15.11
C LEU A 15 11.86 9.57 -14.99
N GLY A 16 12.43 9.07 -16.11
CA GLY A 16 13.79 8.55 -16.13
C GLY A 16 14.83 9.59 -15.68
N SER A 17 14.70 10.82 -16.17
CA SER A 17 15.57 11.93 -15.77
C SER A 17 15.43 12.29 -14.28
N ARG A 18 14.22 12.21 -13.72
CA ARG A 18 13.99 12.45 -12.28
C ARG A 18 14.66 11.38 -11.41
N ILE A 19 14.52 10.11 -11.79
CA ILE A 19 15.14 8.98 -11.09
C ILE A 19 16.66 9.13 -11.12
N GLU A 20 17.24 9.47 -12.28
CA GLU A 20 18.67 9.65 -12.43
C GLU A 20 19.22 10.77 -11.54
N ARG A 21 18.58 11.94 -11.54
CA ARG A 21 19.01 13.05 -10.66
C ARG A 21 18.95 12.68 -9.18
N LEU A 22 17.89 11.99 -8.76
CA LEU A 22 17.75 11.59 -7.36
C LEU A 22 18.80 10.54 -6.98
N ALA A 23 18.98 9.52 -7.82
CA ALA A 23 19.98 8.47 -7.66
C ALA A 23 21.39 9.06 -7.46
N SER A 24 21.77 10.02 -8.32
CA SER A 24 23.06 10.72 -8.20
C SER A 24 23.17 11.55 -6.92
N ALA A 25 22.09 12.21 -6.49
CA ALA A 25 22.11 13.05 -5.28
C ALA A 25 22.27 12.24 -3.98
N VAL A 26 21.80 10.99 -3.96
CA VAL A 26 21.88 10.11 -2.79
C VAL A 26 22.99 9.05 -2.88
N ASP A 27 23.81 9.10 -3.94
CA ASP A 27 24.87 8.12 -4.24
C ASP A 27 24.36 6.66 -4.21
N ARG A 28 23.30 6.41 -4.98
CA ARG A 28 22.69 5.08 -5.14
C ARG A 28 22.42 4.77 -6.60
N PRO A 29 22.38 3.47 -6.99
CA PRO A 29 22.01 3.10 -8.34
C PRO A 29 20.52 3.36 -8.61
N LYS A 30 20.17 3.58 -9.89
CA LYS A 30 18.79 3.90 -10.31
C LYS A 30 17.77 2.84 -9.89
N ASN A 31 18.15 1.55 -9.93
CA ASN A 31 17.28 0.45 -9.54
C ASN A 31 16.90 0.54 -8.06
N TRP A 32 17.81 0.97 -7.18
CA TRP A 32 17.52 1.13 -5.76
C TRP A 32 16.41 2.16 -5.54
N ILE A 33 16.43 3.30 -6.25
CA ILE A 33 15.34 4.29 -6.19
C ILE A 33 14.01 3.70 -6.65
N VAL A 34 14.02 2.90 -7.71
CA VAL A 34 12.81 2.25 -8.25
C VAL A 34 12.26 1.21 -7.28
N GLU A 35 13.13 0.38 -6.71
CA GLU A 35 12.77 -0.65 -5.72
C GLU A 35 12.12 0.01 -4.49
N GLN A 36 12.75 1.02 -3.91
CA GLN A 36 12.21 1.73 -2.75
C GLN A 36 10.86 2.39 -3.04
N ALA A 37 10.72 3.06 -4.19
CA ALA A 37 9.46 3.70 -4.57
C ALA A 37 8.33 2.68 -4.79
N LEU A 38 8.66 1.48 -5.31
CA LEU A 38 7.69 0.41 -5.50
C LEU A 38 7.29 -0.22 -4.17
N GLU A 39 8.24 -0.49 -3.27
CA GLU A 39 7.97 -1.00 -1.92
C GLU A 39 7.05 -0.04 -1.15
N GLU A 40 7.40 1.24 -1.10
CA GLU A 40 6.59 2.25 -0.41
C GLU A 40 5.18 2.37 -1.01
N TYR A 41 5.05 2.31 -2.34
CA TYR A 41 3.75 2.33 -3.00
C TYR A 41 2.92 1.10 -2.63
N LEU A 42 3.52 -0.09 -2.69
CA LEU A 42 2.83 -1.34 -2.39
C LEU A 42 2.43 -1.40 -0.91
N ASP A 43 3.28 -1.02 0.01
CA ASP A 43 2.95 -1.00 1.44
C ASP A 43 1.78 -0.04 1.72
N ARG A 44 1.79 1.14 1.08
CA ARG A 44 0.73 2.15 1.25
C ARG A 44 -0.62 1.73 0.66
N GLU A 45 -0.65 0.97 -0.44
CA GLU A 45 -1.90 0.59 -1.12
C GLU A 45 -2.39 -0.81 -0.71
N SER A 46 -1.47 -1.75 -0.43
CA SER A 46 -1.82 -3.15 -0.15
C SER A 46 -2.59 -3.32 1.15
N TRP A 47 -2.29 -2.53 2.18
CA TRP A 47 -3.03 -2.60 3.45
C TRP A 47 -4.50 -2.26 3.24
N GLN A 48 -4.82 -1.27 2.40
CA GLN A 48 -6.19 -0.85 2.16
C GLN A 48 -6.96 -1.93 1.41
N VAL A 49 -6.35 -2.50 0.36
CA VAL A 49 -6.95 -3.60 -0.40
C VAL A 49 -7.20 -4.81 0.50
N ALA A 50 -6.23 -5.15 1.37
CA ALA A 50 -6.37 -6.24 2.33
C ALA A 50 -7.52 -6.00 3.32
N GLN A 51 -7.63 -4.79 3.88
CA GLN A 51 -8.70 -4.45 4.82
C GLN A 51 -10.09 -4.44 4.18
N ILE A 52 -10.22 -3.94 2.94
CA ILE A 52 -11.48 -3.99 2.19
C ILE A 52 -11.87 -5.45 1.94
N THR A 53 -10.92 -6.26 1.48
CA THR A 53 -11.16 -7.69 1.18
C THR A 53 -11.58 -8.43 2.45
N GLN A 54 -10.93 -8.16 3.58
CA GLN A 54 -11.29 -8.74 4.86
C GLN A 54 -12.70 -8.31 5.31
N GLY A 55 -13.03 -7.02 5.24
CA GLY A 55 -14.35 -6.52 5.63
C GLY A 55 -15.48 -7.07 4.76
N ILE A 56 -15.23 -7.33 3.47
CA ILE A 56 -16.18 -8.02 2.60
C ILE A 56 -16.38 -9.46 3.08
N ALA A 57 -15.30 -10.19 3.38
CA ALA A 57 -15.39 -11.57 3.86
C ALA A 57 -16.11 -11.68 5.22
N GLU A 58 -15.88 -10.75 6.14
CA GLU A 58 -16.59 -10.66 7.43
C GLU A 58 -18.09 -10.38 7.23
N ALA A 59 -18.43 -9.48 6.31
CA ALA A 59 -19.82 -9.17 5.96
C ALA A 59 -20.53 -10.37 5.33
N ASP A 60 -19.87 -11.08 4.41
CA ASP A 60 -20.40 -12.30 3.78
C ASP A 60 -20.59 -13.43 4.80
N ALA A 61 -19.74 -13.49 5.83
CA ALA A 61 -19.88 -14.40 6.96
C ALA A 61 -20.94 -13.96 8.00
N GLY A 62 -21.54 -12.78 7.82
CA GLY A 62 -22.52 -12.21 8.75
C GLY A 62 -21.91 -11.72 10.07
N ASP A 63 -20.60 -11.50 10.13
CA ASP A 63 -19.89 -11.01 11.33
C ASP A 63 -20.10 -9.50 11.54
N PHE A 64 -21.34 -9.14 11.83
CA PHE A 64 -21.72 -7.78 12.15
C PHE A 64 -21.84 -7.57 13.65
N ALA A 65 -21.49 -6.35 14.10
CA ALA A 65 -21.76 -5.95 15.47
C ALA A 65 -23.27 -6.01 15.79
N SER A 66 -23.62 -6.54 16.97
CA SER A 66 -25.00 -6.53 17.43
C SER A 66 -25.52 -5.11 17.66
N GLN A 67 -26.84 -4.93 17.55
CA GLN A 67 -27.46 -3.62 17.79
C GLN A 67 -27.11 -3.02 19.16
N ALA A 68 -26.99 -3.87 20.19
CA ALA A 68 -26.61 -3.45 21.54
C ALA A 68 -25.16 -2.90 21.60
N LYS A 69 -24.22 -3.53 20.88
CA LYS A 69 -22.84 -3.03 20.74
C LYS A 69 -22.83 -1.70 20.00
N VAL A 70 -23.58 -1.58 18.90
CA VAL A 70 -23.70 -0.34 18.12
C VAL A 70 -24.28 0.80 18.97
N ALA A 71 -25.35 0.54 19.72
CA ALA A 71 -25.96 1.55 20.60
C ALA A 71 -25.00 2.02 21.69
N SER A 72 -24.22 1.10 22.26
CA SER A 72 -23.24 1.43 23.31
C SER A 72 -22.06 2.24 22.77
N PHE A 73 -21.59 1.94 21.55
CA PHE A 73 -20.58 2.74 20.86
C PHE A 73 -21.05 4.18 20.63
N LYS A 74 -22.27 4.37 20.11
CA LYS A 74 -22.84 5.71 19.86
C LYS A 74 -22.88 6.57 21.13
N ARG A 75 -23.33 6.01 22.26
CA ARG A 75 -23.39 6.74 23.54
C ARG A 75 -22.00 7.16 24.06
N LYS A 76 -20.96 6.36 23.81
CA LYS A 76 -19.59 6.64 24.27
C LYS A 76 -18.92 7.79 23.50
N HIS A 77 -19.32 8.01 22.25
CA HIS A 77 -18.65 8.95 21.35
C HIS A 77 -19.52 10.13 20.90
N GLN A 78 -20.76 10.25 21.42
CA GLN A 78 -21.52 11.49 21.35
C GLN A 78 -20.90 12.49 22.34
N LYS A 79 -20.29 13.55 21.80
CA LYS A 79 -20.03 14.80 22.53
C LYS A 79 -21.29 15.65 22.54
#